data_AF-A0A2M9NSF7-F1
#
_entry.id   AF-A0A2M9NSF7-F1
#
_cell.length_a   1.000
_cell.length_b   1.000
_cell.length_c   1.000
_cell.angle_alpha   90.00
_cell.angle_beta   90.00
_cell.angle_gamma   90.00
#
_symmetry.space_group_name_H-M   'P 1'
#
loop_
_entity.id
_entity.type
_entity.pdbx_description
1 polymer ?
#
loop_
_entity_poly.entity_id
_entity_poly.type
_entity_poly.pdbx_seq_one_letter_code
_entity_poly.pdbx_strand_id
1 'polypeptide(L)' 'MEKTIKSFDVIAEATHPFIYTFAVGKEFGGKTVDDIIEHDGVFKLFNRRDELITEINLPVVRVEYEYPLAAVN' A
#
# COMPACT_ATOMS: atom_id res chain seq x y z
N MET A 1 1.69 15.04 12.76
CA MET A 1 0.55 14.35 12.12
C MET A 1 1.10 13.13 11.46
N GLU A 2 0.62 11.96 11.86
CA GLU A 2 0.98 10.69 11.23
C GLU A 2 0.21 10.60 9.91
N LYS A 3 0.89 10.23 8.83
CA LYS A 3 0.29 10.03 7.50
C LYS A 3 0.22 8.52 7.26
N THR A 4 -0.90 8.03 6.78
CA THR A 4 -1.09 6.62 6.43
C THR A 4 -1.01 6.45 4.91
N ILE A 5 -0.46 5.33 4.45
CA ILE A 5 -0.42 5.03 3.02
C ILE A 5 -1.80 4.53 2.61
N LYS A 6 -2.45 5.26 1.70
CA LYS A 6 -3.75 4.86 1.16
C LYS A 6 -3.58 3.91 -0.01
N SER A 7 -2.61 4.20 -0.88
CA SER A 7 -2.28 3.36 -2.02
C SER A 7 -0.86 3.64 -2.53
N PHE A 8 -0.33 2.72 -3.32
CA PHE A 8 0.90 2.92 -4.06
C PHE A 8 0.85 2.19 -5.41
N ASP A 9 1.58 2.73 -6.37
CA ASP A 9 1.68 2.22 -7.72
C ASP A 9 3.08 1.64 -7.94
N VAL A 10 3.14 0.44 -8.52
CA VAL A 10 4.39 -0.23 -8.87
C VAL A 10 4.46 -0.52 -10.36
N ILE A 11 5.68 -0.63 -10.89
CA ILE A 11 5.91 -1.23 -12.20
C ILE A 11 6.02 -2.74 -12.00
N ALA A 12 5.08 -3.48 -12.58
CA ALA A 12 5.11 -4.94 -12.66
C ALA A 12 5.56 -5.40 -14.05
N GLU A 13 6.15 -6.59 -14.13
CA GLU A 13 6.73 -7.22 -15.33
C GLU A 13 7.91 -6.46 -15.98
N ALA A 14 9.06 -7.11 -16.12
CA ALA A 14 10.26 -6.48 -16.70
C ALA A 14 10.19 -6.35 -18.23
N THR A 15 9.46 -7.23 -18.92
CA THR A 15 9.43 -7.29 -20.40
C THR A 15 8.28 -6.48 -21.00
N HIS A 16 7.17 -6.36 -20.28
CA HIS A 16 6.00 -5.59 -20.68
C HIS A 16 5.50 -4.79 -19.47
N PRO A 17 6.16 -3.68 -19.13
CA PRO A 17 5.89 -2.97 -17.89
C PRO A 17 4.47 -2.42 -17.88
N PHE A 18 3.73 -2.76 -16.82
CA PHE A 18 2.44 -2.15 -16.54
C PHE A 18 2.40 -1.62 -15.11
N ILE A 19 1.53 -0.64 -14.88
CA ILE A 19 1.32 -0.08 -13.55
C ILE A 19 0.27 -0.90 -12.81
N TYR A 20 0.63 -1.37 -11.62
CA TYR A 20 -0.30 -2.01 -10.71
C TYR A 20 -0.45 -1.18 -9.44
N THR A 21 -1.70 -0.97 -9.02
CA THR A 21 -2.03 -0.19 -7.83
C THR A 21 -2.42 -1.12 -6.69
N PHE A 22 -1.72 -1.01 -5.57
CA PHE A 22 -2.12 -1.57 -4.28
C PHE A 22 -2.81 -0.48 -3.46
N ALA A 23 -3.93 -0.80 -2.80
CA ALA A 23 -4.67 0.18 -2.02
C ALA A 23 -5.39 -0.44 -0.83
N VAL A 24 -5.52 0.34 0.25
CA VAL A 24 -6.37 0.02 1.39
C VAL A 24 -7.82 -0.13 0.92
N GLY A 25 -8.52 -1.13 1.46
CA GLY A 25 -9.88 -1.51 1.09
C GLY A 25 -10.00 -2.36 -0.18
N LYS A 26 -8.90 -2.66 -0.88
CA LYS A 26 -8.89 -3.59 -2.02
C LYS A 26 -8.54 -5.01 -1.57
N GLU A 27 -8.94 -5.99 -2.39
CA GLU A 27 -8.60 -7.39 -2.16
C GLU A 27 -7.29 -7.76 -2.86
N PHE A 28 -6.42 -8.49 -2.15
CA PHE A 28 -5.21 -9.10 -2.68
C PHE A 28 -5.04 -10.50 -2.10
N GLY A 29 -4.84 -11.50 -2.95
CA GLY A 29 -4.67 -12.89 -2.50
C GLY A 29 -5.84 -13.44 -1.68
N GLY A 30 -7.08 -13.00 -1.95
CA GLY A 30 -8.28 -13.41 -1.22
C GLY A 30 -8.46 -12.74 0.15
N LYS A 31 -7.64 -11.73 0.48
CA LYS A 31 -7.73 -10.96 1.72
C LYS A 31 -7.91 -9.48 1.41
N THR A 32 -8.74 -8.79 2.19
CA THR A 32 -8.84 -7.33 2.13
C THR A 32 -7.61 -6.70 2.79
N VAL A 33 -6.96 -5.78 2.08
CA VAL A 33 -5.89 -4.92 2.60
C VAL A 33 -6.54 -3.87 3.51
N ASP A 34 -6.14 -3.86 4.77
CA ASP A 34 -6.64 -2.91 5.77
C ASP A 34 -5.60 -1.85 6.10
N ASP A 35 -4.32 -2.19 6.01
CA ASP A 35 -3.22 -1.25 6.22
C ASP A 35 -2.03 -1.53 5.28
N ILE A 36 -1.24 -0.49 5.04
CA ILE A 36 -0.03 -0.51 4.20
C ILE A 36 1.09 0.19 4.95
N ILE A 37 2.16 -0.56 5.24
CA ILE A 37 3.35 -0.03 5.93
C ILE A 37 4.56 -0.16 5.00
N GLU A 38 5.35 0.91 4.91
CA GLU A 38 6.65 0.88 4.25
C GLU A 38 7.75 0.73 5.30
N HIS A 39 8.67 -0.20 5.06
CA HIS A 39 9.86 -0.39 5.89
C HIS A 39 11.04 -0.81 5.01
N ASP A 40 12.11 -0.03 5.07
CA ASP A 40 13.35 -0.24 4.29
C ASP A 40 13.11 -0.40 2.78
N GLY A 41 12.19 0.38 2.22
CA GLY A 41 11.80 0.37 0.82
C GLY A 41 10.84 -0.76 0.42
N VAL A 42 10.44 -1.62 1.37
CA VAL A 42 9.51 -2.73 1.14
C VAL A 42 8.12 -2.35 1.65
N PHE A 43 7.13 -2.46 0.78
CA PHE A 43 5.73 -2.19 1.14
C PHE A 43 5.06 -3.47 1.61
N LYS A 44 4.46 -3.43 2.79
CA LYS A 44 3.83 -4.58 3.45
C LYS A 44 2.33 -4.34 3.56
N LEU A 45 1.54 -5.30 3.10
CA LEU A 45 0.08 -5.24 3.16
C LEU A 45 -0.39 -6.05 4.36
N PHE A 46 -1.26 -5.46 5.19
CA PHE A 46 -1.83 -6.12 6.37
C PHE A 46 -3.35 -6.24 6.25
N ASN A 47 -3.93 -7.25 6.88
CA ASN A 47 -5.37 -7.39 7.01
C ASN A 47 -5.87 -6.78 8.33
N ARG A 48 -7.19 -6.81 8.55
CA ARG A 48 -7.87 -6.31 9.77
C ARG A 48 -7.43 -6.94 11.09
N ARG A 49 -6.66 -8.03 11.05
CA ARG A 49 -6.13 -8.73 12.24
C ARG A 49 -4.65 -8.44 12.44
N ASP A 50 -4.11 -7.44 11.75
CA ASP A 50 -2.69 -7.10 11.70
C ASP A 50 -1.80 -8.27 11.19
N GLU A 51 -2.38 -9.20 10.44
CA GLU A 51 -1.63 -10.29 9.82
C GLU A 51 -1.08 -9.81 8.47
N LEU A 52 0.21 -10.06 8.25
CA LEU A 52 0.85 -9.81 6.96
C LEU A 52 0.18 -10.64 5.86
N ILE A 53 -0.27 -9.96 4.80
CA ILE A 53 -0.80 -10.56 3.58
C ILE A 53 0.36 -10.88 2.63
N THR A 54 1.21 -9.89 2.36
CA THR A 54 2.36 -10.01 1.46
C THR A 54 3.34 -8.85 1.66
N GLU A 55 4.56 -9.03 1.16
CA GLU A 55 5.55 -7.97 0.97
C GLU A 55 5.71 -7.69 -0.53
N ILE A 56 5.78 -6.42 -0.90
CA ILE A 56 5.95 -5.95 -2.27
C ILE A 56 7.32 -5.30 -2.38
N ASN A 57 8.20 -5.98 -3.11
CA ASN A 57 9.54 -5.50 -3.45
C ASN A 57 9.62 -5.24 -4.96
N LEU A 58 8.88 -4.22 -5.41
CA LEU A 58 8.82 -3.80 -6.79
C LEU A 58 9.12 -2.29 -6.89
N PRO A 59 9.63 -1.80 -8.05
CA PRO A 59 9.87 -0.38 -8.24
C PRO A 59 8.58 0.42 -8.09
N VAL A 60 8.55 1.27 -7.06
CA VAL A 60 7.41 2.16 -6.77
C VAL A 60 7.52 3.44 -7.56
N VAL A 61 6.44 3.84 -8.23
CA VAL A 61 6.38 5.08 -9.04
C VAL A 61 5.52 6.17 -8.41
N ARG A 62 4.59 5.79 -7.52
CA ARG A 62 3.72 6.74 -6.82
C ARG A 62 3.28 6.18 -5.49
N VAL A 63 3.16 7.04 -4.49
CA VAL A 63 2.53 6.74 -3.20
C VAL A 63 1.49 7.82 -2.91
N GLU A 64 0.27 7.41 -2.60
CA GLU A 64 -0.80 8.28 -2.13
C GLU A 64 -0.93 8.13 -0.61
N TYR A 65 -0.90 9.26 0.10
CA TYR A 65 -1.05 9.30 1.54
C TYR A 65 -2.42 9.88 1.90
N GLU A 66 -3.01 9.32 2.95
CA GLU A 66 -4.13 9.94 3.66
C GLU A 66 -3.59 10.75 4.84
N TYR A 67 -4.11 11.97 4.99
CA TYR A 67 -3.78 12.85 6.10
C TYR A 67 -5.00 12.87 7.02
N PRO A 68 -4.85 12.55 8.31
CA PRO A 68 -5.94 12.74 9.26
C PRO A 68 -6.30 14.22 9.22
N LEU A 69 -7.57 14.52 8.94
CA LEU A 69 -8.08 15.88 9.04
C LEU A 69 -7.72 16.39 10.44
N ALA A 70 -6.98 17.49 10.50
CA ALA A 70 -6.82 18.20 11.76
C ALA A 70 -8.24 18.40 12.31
N ALA A 71 -8.52 17.94 13.53
CA ALA A 71 -9.68 18.41 14.24
C ALA A 71 -9.49 19.93 14.36
N VAL A 72 -10.13 20.67 13.46
CA VAL A 72 -10.21 22.13 13.54
C VAL A 72 -11.16 22.37 14.70
N ASN A 73 -10.57 22.58 15.90
CA ASN A 73 -11.29 23.05 17.08
C ASN A 73 -11.85 24.45 16.82
#